data_AF-A0A1L9BBR4-F1
#
_entry.id   AF-A0A1L9BBR4-F1
#
_cell.length_a   1.000
_cell.length_b   1.000
_cell.length_c   1.000
_cell.angle_alpha   90.00
_cell.angle_beta   90.00
_cell.angle_gamma   90.00
#
_symmetry.space_group_name_H-M   'P 1'
#
loop_
_entity.id
_entity.type
_entity.pdbx_description
1 polymer ?
#
loop_
_entity_poly.entity_id
_entity_poly.type
_entity_poly.pdbx_seq_one_letter_code
_entity_poly.pdbx_strand_id
1 'polypeptide(L)'
;MSPFLPDLTRPGTARFVSVCAAAMVLMHLAIWRWIAFRRHQPFGHLLTYWDANYYTAIARDGYSGPLFAFYPAYPLTVGALAKLLGVTELQWLGAAFSTVMFAVFVFVCVRVSQRDDLPRRLTPSTRLGWLFFLFSPASYIFHSHHTEALFLLLSFLSFYFSGTRRPVWGGLFGALCALTRNQGVFVGGMTALLAAWVETTPARRVRALLIAGLLSLLGVLGFLTFQTVVAGSPFAFMQAQQGWAHVDSLGGALKTLVFGNAWQSRDPYNVLWYVTWWVFLTGAVLLARQQPALGLYAMLCLLVQLLQGEFVNTFRFAAPLFPLLFFLGDDCARRPRWFQFGVVLILLLLNVATARHYGLGEWAY
;
A
#
# COMPACT_ATOMS: atom_id res chain seq x y z
N MET A 1 15.38 -8.60 37.68
CA MET A 1 14.50 -9.32 36.73
C MET A 1 14.49 -8.55 35.42
N SER A 2 15.01 -9.12 34.33
CA SER A 2 14.78 -8.55 33.00
C SER A 2 13.27 -8.50 32.76
N PRO A 3 12.72 -7.42 32.19
CA PRO A 3 11.30 -7.42 31.83
C PRO A 3 11.03 -8.63 30.92
N PHE A 4 9.93 -9.36 31.20
CA PHE A 4 9.49 -10.54 30.44
C PHE A 4 9.24 -10.22 28.96
N LEU A 5 9.05 -8.94 28.62
CA LEU A 5 8.78 -8.47 27.27
C LEU A 5 9.91 -7.57 26.74
N PRO A 6 10.27 -7.69 25.45
CA PRO A 6 11.24 -6.81 24.82
C PRO A 6 10.75 -5.36 24.84
N ASP A 7 11.69 -4.42 24.99
CA ASP A 7 11.39 -2.99 24.92
C ASP A 7 11.09 -2.59 23.47
N LEU A 8 9.80 -2.35 23.20
CA LEU A 8 9.26 -1.97 21.88
C LEU A 8 9.27 -0.45 21.64
N THR A 9 9.67 0.34 22.64
CA THR A 9 9.68 1.81 22.55
C THR A 9 10.98 2.36 21.95
N ARG A 10 12.03 1.53 21.88
CA ARG A 10 13.32 1.89 21.27
C ARG A 10 13.20 1.99 19.74
N PRO A 11 14.10 2.73 19.08
CA PRO A 11 14.23 2.69 17.62
C PRO A 11 14.48 1.26 17.11
N GLY A 12 13.94 0.96 15.92
CA GLY A 12 14.19 -0.29 15.23
C GLY A 12 15.61 -0.32 14.66
N THR A 13 16.42 -1.30 15.07
CA THR A 13 17.74 -1.52 14.44
C THR A 13 17.58 -2.28 13.12
N ALA A 14 18.55 -2.18 12.21
CA ALA A 14 18.52 -2.92 10.95
C ALA A 14 18.30 -4.42 11.17
N ARG A 15 19.02 -5.02 12.14
CA ARG A 15 18.84 -6.42 12.52
C ARG A 15 17.43 -6.73 12.97
N PHE A 16 16.84 -5.89 13.84
CA PHE A 16 15.47 -6.09 14.32
C PHE A 16 14.48 -6.08 13.15
N VAL A 17 14.54 -5.06 12.31
CA VAL A 17 13.59 -4.88 11.21
C VAL A 17 13.73 -6.00 10.17
N SER A 18 14.95 -6.36 9.79
CA SER A 18 15.18 -7.46 8.84
C SER A 18 14.70 -8.81 9.37
N VAL A 19 14.92 -9.10 10.66
CA VAL A 19 14.42 -10.33 11.28
C VAL A 19 12.90 -10.34 11.32
N CYS A 20 12.25 -9.24 11.72
CA CYS A 20 10.79 -9.15 11.74
C CYS A 20 10.17 -9.27 10.33
N ALA A 21 10.76 -8.61 9.33
CA ALA A 21 10.29 -8.69 7.95
C ALA A 21 10.43 -10.13 7.41
N ALA A 22 11.58 -10.77 7.64
CA ALA A 22 11.77 -12.17 7.25
C ALA A 22 10.81 -13.11 7.98
N ALA A 23 10.60 -12.92 9.29
CA ALA A 23 9.66 -13.71 10.08
C ALA A 23 8.22 -13.58 9.55
N MET A 24 7.78 -12.37 9.19
CA MET A 24 6.47 -12.14 8.58
C MET A 24 6.34 -12.88 7.24
N VAL A 25 7.33 -12.79 6.34
CA VAL A 25 7.28 -13.48 5.04
C VAL A 25 7.22 -14.99 5.25
N LEU A 26 8.13 -15.53 6.06
CA LEU A 26 8.20 -16.97 6.32
C LEU A 26 6.93 -17.50 6.98
N MET A 27 6.31 -16.72 7.88
CA MET A 27 5.04 -17.09 8.50
C MET A 27 3.92 -17.23 7.47
N HIS A 28 3.74 -16.26 6.57
CA HIS A 28 2.71 -16.36 5.54
C HIS A 28 2.99 -17.51 4.56
N LEU A 29 4.24 -17.68 4.12
CA LEU A 29 4.63 -18.79 3.25
C LEU A 29 4.36 -20.14 3.92
N ALA A 30 4.63 -20.28 5.22
CA ALA A 30 4.33 -21.50 5.98
C ALA A 30 2.81 -21.78 6.04
N ILE A 31 2.00 -20.75 6.33
CA ILE A 31 0.53 -20.85 6.33
C ILE A 31 0.03 -21.30 4.96
N TRP A 32 0.47 -20.65 3.87
CA TRP A 32 0.06 -20.97 2.52
C TRP A 32 0.54 -22.34 2.05
N ARG A 33 1.76 -22.73 2.42
CA ARG A 33 2.33 -24.05 2.09
C ARG A 33 1.55 -25.16 2.78
N TRP A 34 1.15 -24.94 4.03
CA TRP A 34 0.30 -25.85 4.78
C TRP A 34 -1.10 -25.96 4.15
N ILE A 35 -1.73 -24.84 3.80
CA ILE A 35 -3.04 -24.84 3.16
C ILE A 35 -3.00 -25.54 1.79
N ALA A 36 -2.00 -25.22 0.96
CA ALA A 36 -1.81 -25.85 -0.34
C ALA A 36 -1.66 -27.38 -0.21
N PHE A 37 -0.86 -27.82 0.77
CA PHE A 37 -0.70 -29.24 1.10
C PHE A 37 -2.02 -29.89 1.52
N ARG A 38 -2.75 -29.29 2.47
CA ARG A 38 -4.01 -29.82 3.01
C ARG A 38 -5.15 -29.86 1.99
N ARG A 39 -5.12 -28.98 1.00
CA ARG A 39 -6.14 -28.89 -0.07
C ARG A 39 -5.72 -29.60 -1.35
N HIS A 40 -4.56 -30.26 -1.38
CA HIS A 40 -4.01 -30.91 -2.58
C HIS A 40 -3.95 -29.99 -3.81
N GLN A 41 -3.70 -28.69 -3.60
CA GLN A 41 -3.59 -27.71 -4.69
C GLN A 41 -2.13 -27.25 -4.86
N PRO A 42 -1.68 -26.96 -6.09
CA PRO A 42 -0.35 -26.40 -6.32
C PRO A 42 -0.19 -25.06 -5.58
N PHE A 43 0.95 -24.86 -4.92
CA PHE A 43 1.21 -23.59 -4.20
C PHE A 43 1.11 -22.37 -5.13
N GLY A 44 1.59 -22.51 -6.38
CA GLY A 44 1.53 -21.44 -7.37
C GLY A 44 0.10 -20.94 -7.65
N HIS A 45 -0.92 -21.79 -7.49
CA HIS A 45 -2.32 -21.39 -7.67
C HIS A 45 -2.77 -20.35 -6.63
N LEU A 46 -2.24 -20.38 -5.41
CA LEU A 46 -2.57 -19.37 -4.40
C LEU A 46 -2.07 -17.99 -4.84
N LEU A 47 -0.94 -17.94 -5.55
CA LEU A 47 -0.34 -16.70 -6.05
C LEU A 47 -1.10 -16.09 -7.22
N THR A 48 -2.16 -16.74 -7.73
CA THR A 48 -3.03 -16.20 -8.77
C THR A 48 -4.36 -15.68 -8.22
N TYR A 49 -4.61 -15.70 -6.91
CA TYR A 49 -5.90 -15.25 -6.40
C TYR A 49 -6.18 -13.75 -6.64
N TRP A 50 -7.44 -13.45 -6.96
CA TRP A 50 -7.96 -12.09 -7.23
C TRP A 50 -7.16 -11.34 -8.31
N ASP A 51 -6.68 -10.14 -7.98
CA ASP A 51 -6.02 -9.23 -8.93
C ASP A 51 -4.76 -9.85 -9.55
N ALA A 52 -4.09 -10.76 -8.84
CA ALA A 52 -2.94 -11.48 -9.35
C ALA A 52 -3.23 -12.27 -10.63
N ASN A 53 -4.45 -12.81 -10.79
CA ASN A 53 -4.87 -13.48 -12.02
C ASN A 53 -4.89 -12.50 -13.20
N TYR A 54 -5.45 -11.30 -12.98
CA TYR A 54 -5.51 -10.27 -14.03
C TYR A 54 -4.12 -9.74 -14.39
N TYR A 55 -3.22 -9.57 -13.41
CA TYR A 55 -1.83 -9.19 -13.70
C TYR A 55 -1.09 -10.28 -14.49
N THR A 56 -1.35 -11.56 -14.20
CA THR A 56 -0.80 -12.68 -14.98
C THR A 56 -1.31 -12.64 -16.42
N ALA A 57 -2.62 -12.45 -16.62
CA ALA A 57 -3.22 -12.33 -17.95
C ALA A 57 -2.63 -11.15 -18.74
N ILE A 58 -2.52 -9.96 -18.12
CA ILE A 58 -1.93 -8.79 -18.78
C ILE A 58 -0.46 -9.02 -19.14
N ALA A 59 0.32 -9.61 -18.24
CA ALA A 59 1.75 -9.86 -18.46
C ALA A 59 1.99 -10.88 -19.59
N ARG A 60 1.09 -11.87 -19.74
CA ARG A 60 1.17 -12.92 -20.76
C ARG A 60 0.60 -12.47 -22.11
N ASP A 61 -0.62 -11.98 -22.09
CA ASP A 61 -1.49 -11.82 -23.27
C ASP A 61 -1.67 -10.35 -23.67
N GLY A 62 -1.24 -9.42 -22.81
CA GLY A 62 -1.47 -7.99 -23.00
C GLY A 62 -2.85 -7.54 -22.52
N TYR A 63 -3.16 -6.27 -22.78
CA TYR A 63 -4.42 -5.67 -22.35
C TYR A 63 -5.58 -6.02 -23.27
N SER A 64 -6.72 -6.39 -22.70
CA SER A 64 -7.99 -6.56 -23.42
C SER A 64 -9.20 -6.39 -22.51
N GLY A 65 -10.30 -5.82 -23.05
CA GLY A 65 -11.61 -5.75 -22.38
C GLY A 65 -11.55 -5.20 -20.93
N PRO A 66 -12.08 -5.93 -19.94
CA PRO A 66 -12.07 -5.49 -18.53
C PRO A 66 -10.67 -5.25 -17.94
N LEU A 67 -9.60 -5.78 -18.55
CA LEU A 67 -8.24 -5.63 -18.02
C LEU A 67 -7.75 -4.17 -18.06
N PHE A 68 -8.38 -3.30 -18.86
CA PHE A 68 -8.07 -1.87 -18.88
C PHE A 68 -8.34 -1.14 -17.55
N ALA A 69 -9.08 -1.76 -16.61
CA ALA A 69 -9.22 -1.27 -15.24
C ALA A 69 -7.88 -1.29 -14.46
N PHE A 70 -6.91 -2.11 -14.86
CA PHE A 70 -5.64 -2.28 -14.16
C PHE A 70 -4.54 -1.36 -14.70
N TYR A 71 -3.74 -0.81 -13.80
CA TYR A 71 -2.68 0.13 -14.12
C TYR A 71 -1.42 -0.55 -14.67
N PRO A 72 -0.71 0.07 -15.64
CA PRO A 72 0.25 -0.63 -16.49
C PRO A 72 1.60 -0.94 -15.86
N ALA A 73 2.09 -0.12 -14.93
CA ALA A 73 3.50 -0.20 -14.52
C ALA A 73 3.89 -1.58 -13.99
N TYR A 74 3.05 -2.20 -13.16
CA TYR A 74 3.37 -3.50 -12.57
C TYR A 74 3.30 -4.66 -13.57
N PRO A 75 2.14 -4.96 -14.21
CA PRO A 75 2.05 -6.14 -15.07
C PRO A 75 2.94 -6.04 -16.31
N LEU A 76 3.15 -4.84 -16.86
CA LEU A 76 4.09 -4.67 -17.99
C LEU A 76 5.55 -4.90 -17.56
N THR A 77 5.94 -4.48 -16.35
CA THR A 77 7.28 -4.77 -15.82
C THR A 77 7.47 -6.27 -15.63
N VAL A 78 6.50 -6.96 -15.03
CA VAL A 78 6.57 -8.43 -14.86
C VAL A 78 6.63 -9.14 -16.22
N GLY A 79 5.80 -8.74 -17.19
CA GLY A 79 5.83 -9.31 -18.54
C GLY A 79 7.15 -9.06 -19.29
N ALA A 80 7.74 -7.87 -19.13
CA ALA A 80 9.05 -7.56 -19.71
C ALA A 80 10.17 -8.41 -19.08
N LEU A 81 10.16 -8.56 -17.75
CA LEU A 81 11.11 -9.44 -17.05
C LEU A 81 10.93 -10.90 -17.44
N ALA A 82 9.70 -11.36 -17.61
CA ALA A 82 9.39 -12.72 -18.04
C ALA A 82 10.00 -13.04 -19.41
N LYS A 83 9.83 -12.12 -20.38
CA LYS A 83 10.43 -12.24 -21.71
C LYS A 83 11.96 -12.20 -21.67
N LEU A 84 12.52 -11.28 -20.87
CA LEU A 84 13.97 -11.14 -20.73
C LEU A 84 14.63 -12.37 -20.10
N LEU A 85 13.99 -12.99 -19.10
CA LEU A 85 14.51 -14.12 -18.34
C LEU A 85 14.07 -15.49 -18.88
N GLY A 86 13.18 -15.52 -19.89
CA GLY A 86 12.60 -16.76 -20.42
C GLY A 86 11.71 -17.51 -19.42
N VAL A 87 11.04 -16.79 -18.51
CA VAL A 87 10.20 -17.38 -17.44
C VAL A 87 8.73 -17.33 -17.86
N THR A 88 8.06 -18.48 -17.85
CA THR A 88 6.62 -18.60 -18.15
C THR A 88 5.73 -18.55 -16.90
N GLU A 89 6.31 -18.84 -15.74
CA GLU A 89 5.64 -18.90 -14.44
C GLU A 89 5.47 -17.50 -13.81
N LEU A 90 4.60 -16.69 -14.42
CA LEU A 90 4.42 -15.27 -14.11
C LEU A 90 4.01 -14.98 -12.67
N GLN A 91 3.19 -15.84 -12.06
CA GLN A 91 2.76 -15.71 -10.67
C GLN A 91 3.92 -15.82 -9.68
N TRP A 92 4.91 -16.68 -9.98
CA TRP A 92 6.12 -16.83 -9.18
C TRP A 92 7.08 -15.68 -9.41
N LEU A 93 7.31 -15.31 -10.68
CA LEU A 93 8.15 -14.17 -11.03
C LEU A 93 7.63 -12.87 -10.39
N GLY A 94 6.32 -12.67 -10.45
CA GLY A 94 5.69 -11.50 -9.89
C GLY A 94 5.68 -11.47 -8.36
N ALA A 95 5.44 -12.61 -7.69
CA ALA A 95 5.60 -12.69 -6.23
C ALA A 95 7.06 -12.43 -5.80
N ALA A 96 8.04 -12.97 -6.55
CA ALA A 96 9.45 -12.70 -6.32
C ALA A 96 9.77 -11.21 -6.53
N PHE A 97 9.27 -10.60 -7.62
CA PHE A 97 9.45 -9.19 -7.91
C PHE A 97 8.88 -8.31 -6.78
N SER A 98 7.65 -8.56 -6.32
CA SER A 98 7.06 -7.85 -5.19
C SER A 98 7.87 -8.01 -3.91
N THR A 99 8.33 -9.23 -3.61
CA THR A 99 9.19 -9.51 -2.45
C THR A 99 10.49 -8.70 -2.52
N VAL A 100 11.11 -8.59 -3.70
CA VAL A 100 12.32 -7.78 -3.89
C VAL A 100 12.02 -6.29 -3.71
N MET A 101 10.93 -5.76 -4.27
CA MET A 101 10.53 -4.36 -4.08
C MET A 101 10.29 -4.04 -2.60
N PHE A 102 9.64 -4.95 -1.87
CA PHE A 102 9.44 -4.83 -0.43
C PHE A 102 10.76 -4.87 0.35
N ALA A 103 11.66 -5.80 0.02
CA ALA A 103 12.97 -5.88 0.65
C ALA A 103 13.81 -4.61 0.41
N VAL A 104 13.77 -4.05 -0.81
CA VAL A 104 14.41 -2.78 -1.15
C VAL A 104 13.78 -1.64 -0.35
N PHE A 105 12.45 -1.57 -0.24
CA PHE A 105 11.77 -0.58 0.61
C PHE A 105 12.26 -0.67 2.06
N VAL A 106 12.25 -1.87 2.66
CA VAL A 106 12.68 -2.07 4.05
C VAL A 106 14.13 -1.63 4.23
N PHE A 107 15.02 -2.03 3.32
CA PHE A 107 16.43 -1.64 3.34
C PHE A 107 16.59 -0.12 3.28
N VAL A 108 15.99 0.54 2.29
CA VAL A 108 16.10 2.00 2.14
C VAL A 108 15.48 2.72 3.33
N CYS A 109 14.29 2.31 3.78
CA CYS A 109 13.59 2.94 4.90
C CYS A 109 14.39 2.83 6.21
N VAL A 110 14.99 1.67 6.52
CA VAL A 110 15.90 1.50 7.66
C VAL A 110 17.11 2.42 7.55
N ARG A 111 17.78 2.45 6.39
CA ARG A 111 18.97 3.28 6.18
C ARG A 111 18.67 4.77 6.28
N VAL A 112 17.50 5.17 5.80
CA VAL A 112 17.01 6.54 5.87
C VAL A 112 16.59 6.91 7.30
N SER A 113 15.95 6.01 8.06
CA SER A 113 15.52 6.26 9.46
C SER A 113 16.64 6.62 10.44
N GLN A 114 17.89 6.40 10.05
CA GLN A 114 19.08 6.76 10.83
C GLN A 114 19.52 8.22 10.62
N ARG A 115 18.82 8.97 9.75
CA ARG A 115 19.14 10.36 9.42
C ARG A 115 18.28 11.32 10.24
N ASP A 116 18.87 12.46 10.61
CA ASP A 116 18.19 13.51 11.38
C ASP A 116 17.53 14.59 10.50
N ASP A 117 17.79 14.59 9.20
CA ASP A 117 17.33 15.63 8.26
C ASP A 117 16.00 15.30 7.55
N LEU A 118 15.26 14.32 8.07
CA LEU A 118 14.02 13.88 7.45
C LEU A 118 12.82 14.70 7.89
N PRO A 119 11.79 14.81 7.03
CA PRO A 119 10.47 15.21 7.47
C PRO A 119 10.02 14.32 8.62
N ARG A 120 9.34 14.93 9.60
CA ARG A 120 8.76 14.20 10.73
C ARG A 120 7.87 13.07 10.20
N ARG A 121 7.72 11.97 10.94
CA ARG A 121 6.79 10.86 10.62
C ARG A 121 6.97 10.17 9.26
N LEU A 122 7.99 10.49 8.47
CA LEU A 122 8.29 9.78 7.24
C LEU A 122 8.76 8.34 7.51
N THR A 123 9.50 8.15 8.60
CA THR A 123 10.00 6.85 9.07
C THR A 123 9.52 6.60 10.51
N PRO A 124 9.46 5.34 10.95
CA PRO A 124 9.02 5.02 12.31
C PRO A 124 10.11 5.34 13.31
N SER A 125 9.73 5.86 14.47
CA SER A 125 10.64 6.21 15.56
C SER A 125 10.86 5.05 16.55
N THR A 126 9.99 4.04 16.51
CA THR A 126 9.96 2.93 17.46
C THR A 126 9.91 1.57 16.76
N ARG A 127 10.30 0.51 17.48
CA ARG A 127 10.09 -0.88 17.05
C ARG A 127 8.61 -1.17 16.85
N LEU A 128 7.73 -0.56 17.65
CA LEU A 128 6.30 -0.73 17.50
C LEU A 128 5.76 -0.12 16.20
N GLY A 129 6.30 1.02 15.77
CA GLY A 129 6.05 1.59 14.44
C GLY A 129 6.37 0.60 13.31
N TRP A 130 7.52 -0.08 13.40
CA TRP A 130 7.88 -1.16 12.46
C TRP A 130 6.92 -2.36 12.53
N LEU A 131 6.55 -2.81 13.72
CA LEU A 131 5.66 -3.96 13.89
C LEU A 131 4.26 -3.67 13.33
N PHE A 132 3.71 -2.48 13.54
CA PHE A 132 2.43 -2.06 12.96
C PHE A 132 2.42 -2.12 11.44
N PHE A 133 3.54 -1.72 10.82
CA PHE A 133 3.68 -1.78 9.36
C PHE A 133 3.86 -3.23 8.88
N LEU A 134 4.87 -3.93 9.41
CA LEU A 134 5.26 -5.27 8.96
C LEU A 134 4.17 -6.32 9.20
N PHE A 135 3.44 -6.22 10.31
CA PHE A 135 2.35 -7.15 10.65
C PHE A 135 0.98 -6.51 10.45
N SER A 136 0.87 -5.46 9.64
CA SER A 136 -0.45 -4.98 9.21
C SER A 136 -1.25 -6.14 8.59
N PRO A 137 -2.60 -6.18 8.76
CA PRO A 137 -3.37 -7.39 8.47
C PRO A 137 -3.06 -7.95 7.07
N ALA A 138 -3.27 -7.15 6.03
CA ALA A 138 -3.04 -7.58 4.65
C ALA A 138 -1.56 -7.53 4.20
N SER A 139 -0.55 -7.41 5.07
CA SER A 139 0.88 -7.28 4.69
C SER A 139 1.43 -8.40 3.78
N TYR A 140 0.71 -9.51 3.65
CA TYR A 140 0.99 -10.57 2.69
C TYR A 140 1.06 -10.09 1.22
N ILE A 141 0.35 -9.00 0.89
CA ILE A 141 0.39 -8.31 -0.42
C ILE A 141 1.79 -7.86 -0.82
N PHE A 142 2.72 -7.71 0.13
CA PHE A 142 4.10 -7.29 -0.17
C PHE A 142 4.97 -8.40 -0.76
N HIS A 143 4.54 -9.66 -0.71
CA HIS A 143 5.26 -10.81 -1.26
C HIS A 143 4.32 -11.80 -1.97
N SER A 144 3.15 -11.31 -2.39
CA SER A 144 2.30 -11.97 -3.37
C SER A 144 2.37 -11.21 -4.71
N HIS A 145 1.81 -11.79 -5.77
CA HIS A 145 1.82 -11.20 -7.11
C HIS A 145 0.83 -10.02 -7.22
N HIS A 146 1.09 -8.92 -6.51
CA HIS A 146 0.29 -7.70 -6.55
C HIS A 146 1.14 -6.41 -6.61
N THR A 147 0.51 -5.27 -6.94
CA THR A 147 1.21 -4.01 -7.23
C THR A 147 1.67 -3.23 -5.99
N GLU A 148 1.25 -3.66 -4.79
CA GLU A 148 1.38 -2.95 -3.52
C GLU A 148 2.84 -2.71 -3.14
N ALA A 149 3.72 -3.69 -3.31
CA ALA A 149 5.14 -3.55 -2.95
C ALA A 149 5.88 -2.55 -3.84
N LEU A 150 5.58 -2.54 -5.15
CA LEU A 150 6.13 -1.57 -6.09
C LEU A 150 5.62 -0.16 -5.76
N PHE A 151 4.32 -0.02 -5.52
CA PHE A 151 3.71 1.25 -5.11
C PHE A 151 4.29 1.76 -3.78
N LEU A 152 4.47 0.89 -2.79
CA LEU A 152 5.07 1.20 -1.50
C LEU A 152 6.50 1.77 -1.67
N LEU A 153 7.35 1.10 -2.45
CA LEU A 153 8.71 1.56 -2.70
C LEU A 153 8.71 2.93 -3.40
N LEU A 154 7.96 3.06 -4.49
CA LEU A 154 7.94 4.30 -5.27
C LEU A 154 7.36 5.46 -4.46
N SER A 155 6.30 5.24 -3.67
CA SER A 155 5.69 6.28 -2.85
C SER A 155 6.62 6.74 -1.73
N PHE A 156 7.33 5.80 -1.10
CA PHE A 156 8.35 6.13 -0.11
C PHE A 156 9.48 6.96 -0.72
N LEU A 157 10.01 6.55 -1.89
CA LEU A 157 11.05 7.30 -2.58
C LEU A 157 10.57 8.69 -2.99
N SER A 158 9.34 8.81 -3.49
CA SER A 158 8.69 10.07 -3.85
C SER A 158 8.70 11.05 -2.66
N PHE A 159 8.20 10.62 -1.51
CA PHE A 159 8.18 11.44 -0.31
C PHE A 159 9.57 11.69 0.28
N TYR A 160 10.47 10.71 0.24
CA TYR A 160 11.85 10.86 0.72
C TYR A 160 12.62 11.92 -0.07
N PHE A 161 12.60 11.86 -1.40
CA PHE A 161 13.31 12.82 -2.23
C PHE A 161 12.71 14.23 -2.14
N SER A 162 11.38 14.37 -2.18
CA SER A 162 10.74 15.67 -1.94
C SER A 162 11.01 16.21 -0.54
N GLY A 163 10.96 15.34 0.47
CA GLY A 163 11.25 15.66 1.86
C GLY A 163 12.69 16.08 2.14
N THR A 164 13.61 15.75 1.24
CA THR A 164 15.04 16.09 1.34
C THR A 164 15.46 17.13 0.29
N ARG A 165 14.52 18.01 -0.12
CA ARG A 165 14.74 19.12 -1.06
C ARG A 165 15.22 18.70 -2.46
N ARG A 166 14.79 17.52 -2.92
CA ARG A 166 15.08 16.99 -4.27
C ARG A 166 13.78 16.82 -5.07
N PRO A 167 13.08 17.91 -5.41
CA PRO A 167 11.73 17.86 -5.98
C PRO A 167 11.66 17.18 -7.35
N VAL A 168 12.75 17.19 -8.12
CA VAL A 168 12.82 16.48 -9.42
C VAL A 168 12.65 14.98 -9.21
N TRP A 169 13.46 14.38 -8.34
CA TRP A 169 13.38 12.96 -8.03
C TRP A 169 12.06 12.60 -7.37
N GLY A 170 11.58 13.44 -6.44
CA GLY A 170 10.26 13.28 -5.83
C GLY A 170 9.17 13.19 -6.90
N GLY A 171 9.11 14.17 -7.80
CA GLY A 171 8.13 14.19 -8.90
C GLY A 171 8.24 13.00 -9.86
N LEU A 172 9.45 12.55 -10.20
CA LEU A 172 9.66 11.36 -11.05
C LEU A 172 9.11 10.08 -10.40
N PHE A 173 9.40 9.84 -9.12
CA PHE A 173 8.83 8.69 -8.40
C PHE A 173 7.32 8.84 -8.19
N GLY A 174 6.81 10.06 -8.00
CA GLY A 174 5.38 10.36 -7.98
C GLY A 174 4.69 10.04 -9.30
N ALA A 175 5.33 10.33 -10.43
CA ALA A 175 4.84 9.98 -11.77
C ALA A 175 4.75 8.45 -11.93
N LEU A 176 5.81 7.72 -11.53
CA LEU A 176 5.81 6.26 -11.57
C LEU A 176 4.74 5.66 -10.65
N CYS A 177 4.49 6.25 -9.48
CA CYS A 177 3.40 5.82 -8.59
C CYS A 177 2.04 5.88 -9.27
N ALA A 178 1.75 6.98 -9.99
CA ALA A 178 0.48 7.15 -10.70
C ALA A 178 0.23 6.07 -11.76
N LEU A 179 1.29 5.42 -12.27
CA LEU A 179 1.20 4.31 -13.22
C LEU A 179 1.00 2.93 -12.56
N THR A 180 1.02 2.83 -11.23
CA THR A 180 0.87 1.54 -10.51
C THR A 180 -0.56 1.27 -10.03
N ARG A 181 -1.31 2.32 -9.66
CA ARG A 181 -2.68 2.28 -9.13
C ARG A 181 -3.27 3.69 -8.94
N ASN A 182 -4.57 3.77 -8.74
CA ASN A 182 -5.33 5.01 -8.50
C ASN A 182 -4.77 5.87 -7.34
N GLN A 183 -4.34 5.26 -6.23
CA GLN A 183 -3.76 5.98 -5.09
C GLN A 183 -2.47 6.76 -5.44
N GLY A 184 -1.80 6.42 -6.56
CA GLY A 184 -0.61 7.11 -7.03
C GLY A 184 -0.81 8.57 -7.40
N VAL A 185 -2.02 8.96 -7.80
CA VAL A 185 -2.37 10.37 -8.05
C VAL A 185 -2.24 11.20 -6.76
N PHE A 186 -2.68 10.63 -5.63
CA PHE A 186 -2.57 11.30 -4.33
C PHE A 186 -1.11 11.42 -3.87
N VAL A 187 -0.29 10.40 -4.15
CA VAL A 187 1.17 10.47 -3.89
C VAL A 187 1.77 11.65 -4.64
N GLY A 188 1.47 11.82 -5.92
CA GLY A 188 1.98 12.94 -6.73
C GLY A 188 1.62 14.32 -6.15
N GLY A 189 0.35 14.54 -5.84
CA GLY A 189 -0.11 15.80 -5.24
C GLY A 189 0.54 16.08 -3.88
N MET A 190 0.61 15.07 -3.01
CA MET A 190 1.19 15.22 -1.67
C MET A 190 2.72 15.33 -1.71
N THR A 191 3.36 14.76 -2.73
CA THR A 191 4.79 14.92 -3.00
C THR A 191 5.13 16.36 -3.36
N ALA A 192 4.28 17.03 -4.15
CA ALA A 192 4.41 18.44 -4.46
C ALA A 192 4.22 19.32 -3.22
N LEU A 193 3.21 19.02 -2.39
CA LEU A 193 2.98 19.71 -1.13
C LEU A 193 4.16 19.55 -0.17
N LEU A 194 4.71 18.33 -0.03
CA LEU A 194 5.87 18.06 0.82
C LEU A 194 7.13 18.77 0.32
N ALA A 195 7.36 18.78 -0.99
CA ALA A 195 8.48 19.50 -1.61
C ALA A 195 8.41 21.01 -1.31
N ALA A 196 7.22 21.59 -1.36
CA ALA A 196 7.01 22.99 -0.98
C ALA A 196 7.23 23.20 0.53
N TRP A 197 6.76 22.27 1.37
CA TRP A 197 6.80 22.39 2.82
C TRP A 197 8.22 22.49 3.40
N VAL A 198 9.19 21.79 2.81
CA VAL A 198 10.57 21.74 3.31
C VAL A 198 11.43 22.95 2.89
N GLU A 199 10.89 23.82 2.05
CA GLU A 199 11.56 25.02 1.56
C GLU A 199 11.28 26.25 2.44
N THR A 200 12.30 27.12 2.55
CA THR A 200 12.28 28.26 3.48
C THR A 200 11.77 29.56 2.85
N THR A 201 11.99 29.78 1.55
CA THR A 201 11.59 31.01 0.87
C THR A 201 10.40 30.81 -0.06
N PRO A 202 9.47 31.78 -0.19
CA PRO A 202 8.28 31.64 -1.04
C PRO A 202 8.60 31.22 -2.48
N ALA A 203 9.63 31.80 -3.09
CA ALA A 203 10.06 31.45 -4.45
C ALA A 203 10.52 29.99 -4.57
N ARG A 204 11.28 29.47 -3.59
CA ARG A 204 11.71 28.07 -3.58
C ARG A 204 10.54 27.12 -3.34
N ARG A 205 9.59 27.50 -2.47
CA ARG A 205 8.35 26.73 -2.22
C ARG A 205 7.56 26.54 -3.51
N VAL A 206 7.29 27.63 -4.24
CA VAL A 206 6.56 27.60 -5.51
C VAL A 206 7.32 26.78 -6.55
N ARG A 207 8.63 26.99 -6.68
CA ARG A 207 9.46 26.22 -7.62
C ARG A 207 9.42 24.72 -7.31
N ALA A 208 9.59 24.33 -6.04
CA ALA A 208 9.59 22.93 -5.63
C ALA A 208 8.20 22.29 -5.84
N LEU A 209 7.12 23.01 -5.52
CA LEU A 209 5.75 22.59 -5.79
C LEU A 209 5.52 22.33 -7.28
N LEU A 210 5.90 23.29 -8.14
CA LEU A 210 5.70 23.18 -9.58
C LEU A 210 6.54 22.05 -10.18
N ILE A 211 7.81 21.93 -9.82
CA ILE A 211 8.67 20.85 -10.35
C ILE A 211 8.11 19.47 -9.97
N ALA A 212 7.86 19.24 -8.68
CA ALA A 212 7.37 17.94 -8.23
C ALA A 212 5.95 17.65 -8.75
N GLY A 213 5.09 18.68 -8.78
CA GLY A 213 3.70 18.57 -9.24
C GLY A 213 3.59 18.31 -10.74
N LEU A 214 4.29 19.09 -11.57
CA LEU A 214 4.28 18.91 -13.02
C LEU A 214 4.90 17.58 -13.44
N LEU A 215 6.01 17.16 -12.82
CA LEU A 215 6.58 15.84 -13.09
C LEU A 215 5.62 14.72 -12.69
N SER A 216 4.98 14.81 -11.52
CA SER A 216 3.97 13.83 -11.10
C SER A 216 2.78 13.78 -12.07
N LEU A 217 2.36 14.93 -12.59
CA LEU A 217 1.28 15.03 -13.58
C LEU A 217 1.63 14.29 -14.88
N LEU A 218 2.91 14.24 -15.28
CA LEU A 218 3.32 13.44 -16.43
C LEU A 218 3.01 11.95 -16.26
N GLY A 219 2.99 11.41 -15.03
CA GLY A 219 2.57 10.03 -14.79
C GLY A 219 1.08 9.82 -15.06
N VAL A 220 0.24 10.77 -14.64
CA VAL A 220 -1.21 10.73 -14.92
C VAL A 220 -1.47 10.88 -16.41
N LEU A 221 -0.82 11.84 -17.07
CA LEU A 221 -0.92 12.02 -18.51
C LEU A 221 -0.41 10.79 -19.26
N GLY A 222 0.70 10.19 -18.82
CA GLY A 222 1.23 8.94 -19.36
C GLY A 222 0.23 7.79 -19.25
N PHE A 223 -0.50 7.67 -18.15
CA PHE A 223 -1.59 6.70 -18.02
C PHE A 223 -2.73 6.96 -19.00
N LEU A 224 -3.20 8.21 -19.11
CA LEU A 224 -4.28 8.57 -20.04
C LEU A 224 -3.87 8.36 -21.50
N THR A 225 -2.62 8.69 -21.85
CA THR A 225 -2.04 8.42 -23.16
C THR A 225 -1.95 6.94 -23.43
N PHE A 226 -1.49 6.13 -22.46
CA PHE A 226 -1.48 4.68 -22.57
C PHE A 226 -2.88 4.12 -22.86
N GLN A 227 -3.89 4.56 -22.11
CA GLN A 227 -5.29 4.17 -22.32
C GLN A 227 -5.78 4.58 -23.72
N THR A 228 -5.43 5.80 -24.16
CA THR A 228 -5.83 6.28 -25.50
C THR A 228 -5.20 5.46 -26.62
N VAL A 229 -3.90 5.16 -26.51
CA VAL A 229 -3.15 4.46 -27.56
C VAL A 229 -3.51 2.98 -27.62
N VAL A 230 -3.69 2.32 -26.47
CA VAL A 230 -3.91 0.87 -26.40
C VAL A 230 -5.40 0.51 -26.42
N ALA A 231 -6.26 1.32 -25.80
CA ALA A 231 -7.69 1.05 -25.67
C ALA A 231 -8.58 1.92 -26.57
N GLY A 232 -8.02 2.93 -27.26
CA GLY A 232 -8.77 3.87 -28.09
C GLY A 232 -9.53 4.95 -27.32
N SER A 233 -9.41 5.01 -25.98
CA SER A 233 -10.07 6.02 -25.15
C SER A 233 -9.26 6.36 -23.90
N PRO A 234 -9.10 7.64 -23.52
CA PRO A 234 -8.42 8.03 -22.28
C PRO A 234 -9.14 7.53 -21.01
N PHE A 235 -10.43 7.17 -21.11
CA PHE A 235 -11.27 6.75 -19.99
C PHE A 235 -11.66 5.26 -20.05
N ALA A 236 -10.97 4.45 -20.85
CA ALA A 236 -11.25 3.02 -20.96
C ALA A 236 -11.21 2.29 -19.59
N PHE A 237 -10.33 2.71 -18.69
CA PHE A 237 -10.27 2.17 -17.31
C PHE A 237 -11.55 2.38 -16.50
N MET A 238 -12.30 3.46 -16.74
CA MET A 238 -13.59 3.72 -16.08
C MET A 238 -14.68 2.86 -16.70
N GLN A 239 -14.68 2.72 -18.02
CA GLN A 239 -15.63 1.88 -18.76
C GLN A 239 -15.47 0.41 -18.37
N ALA A 240 -14.23 -0.06 -18.20
CA ALA A 240 -13.92 -1.42 -17.76
C ALA A 240 -14.47 -1.76 -16.36
N GLN A 241 -14.80 -0.76 -15.54
CA GLN A 241 -15.31 -0.93 -14.17
C GLN A 241 -16.84 -0.83 -14.07
N GLN A 242 -17.56 -0.62 -15.18
CA GLN A 242 -19.03 -0.45 -15.15
C GLN A 242 -19.77 -1.66 -14.57
N GLY A 243 -19.21 -2.86 -14.65
CA GLY A 243 -19.78 -4.06 -14.06
C GLY A 243 -19.45 -4.27 -12.57
N TRP A 244 -18.66 -3.38 -11.96
CA TRP A 244 -18.28 -3.49 -10.55
C TRP A 244 -19.27 -2.72 -9.66
N ALA A 245 -19.42 -3.16 -8.41
CA ALA A 245 -20.15 -2.40 -7.42
C ALA A 245 -19.37 -1.12 -7.06
N HIS A 246 -19.97 0.03 -7.34
CA HIS A 246 -19.44 1.35 -6.98
C HIS A 246 -20.61 2.31 -6.75
N VAL A 247 -20.36 3.37 -5.99
CA VAL A 247 -21.36 4.44 -5.83
C VAL A 247 -21.19 5.48 -6.92
N ASP A 248 -22.31 5.98 -7.43
CA ASP A 248 -22.41 6.98 -8.49
C ASP A 248 -22.77 8.38 -7.96
N SER A 249 -23.02 8.49 -6.65
CA SER A 249 -23.55 9.69 -6.02
C SER A 249 -22.94 9.93 -4.64
N LEU A 250 -22.91 11.20 -4.23
CA LEU A 250 -22.51 11.59 -2.88
C LEU A 250 -23.41 10.91 -1.82
N GLY A 251 -24.70 10.75 -2.11
CA GLY A 251 -25.63 10.04 -1.24
C GLY A 251 -25.23 8.57 -1.04
N GLY A 252 -24.85 7.86 -2.11
CA GLY A 252 -24.32 6.49 -2.02
C GLY A 252 -23.02 6.42 -1.21
N ALA A 253 -22.10 7.37 -1.42
CA ALA A 253 -20.86 7.46 -0.65
C ALA A 253 -21.10 7.66 0.86
N LEU A 254 -22.08 8.49 1.23
CA LEU A 254 -22.46 8.69 2.63
C LEU A 254 -23.19 7.49 3.22
N LYS A 255 -24.03 6.79 2.43
CA LYS A 255 -24.67 5.54 2.83
C LYS A 255 -23.67 4.45 3.19
N THR A 256 -22.48 4.46 2.57
CA THR A 256 -21.38 3.56 2.92
C THR A 256 -21.10 3.58 4.42
N LEU A 257 -21.12 4.75 5.06
CA LEU A 257 -20.78 4.92 6.48
C LEU A 257 -21.77 4.24 7.44
N VAL A 258 -22.98 3.92 6.97
CA VAL A 258 -24.09 3.41 7.78
C VAL A 258 -24.65 2.09 7.24
N PHE A 259 -23.87 1.34 6.46
CA PHE A 259 -24.30 0.08 5.85
C PHE A 259 -25.55 0.21 4.96
N GLY A 260 -25.69 1.35 4.26
CA GLY A 260 -26.88 1.70 3.48
C GLY A 260 -26.87 1.31 2.00
N ASN A 261 -25.77 0.79 1.45
CA ASN A 261 -25.67 0.33 0.07
C ASN A 261 -26.07 -1.16 -0.04
N ALA A 262 -26.71 -1.53 -1.16
CA ALA A 262 -27.34 -2.85 -1.31
C ALA A 262 -26.35 -4.02 -1.31
N TRP A 263 -25.11 -3.79 -1.76
CA TRP A 263 -24.05 -4.80 -1.83
C TRP A 263 -23.21 -4.89 -0.55
N GLN A 264 -23.42 -4.01 0.43
CA GLN A 264 -22.66 -4.07 1.68
C GLN A 264 -23.05 -5.33 2.46
N SER A 265 -22.06 -6.17 2.73
CA SER A 265 -22.30 -7.37 3.51
C SER A 265 -22.50 -7.02 4.99
N ARG A 266 -23.61 -7.51 5.56
CA ARG A 266 -24.04 -7.28 6.95
C ARG A 266 -23.49 -8.32 7.93
N ASP A 267 -22.53 -9.14 7.49
CA ASP A 267 -21.87 -10.09 8.36
C ASP A 267 -21.19 -9.33 9.53
N PRO A 268 -21.41 -9.74 10.80
CA PRO A 268 -20.71 -9.18 11.95
C PRO A 268 -19.19 -9.11 11.79
N TYR A 269 -18.57 -10.04 11.06
CA TYR A 269 -17.12 -10.01 10.78
C TYR A 269 -16.72 -8.76 9.98
N ASN A 270 -17.60 -8.21 9.15
CA ASN A 270 -17.29 -7.06 8.33
C ASN A 270 -17.25 -5.76 9.13
N VAL A 271 -17.92 -5.70 10.29
CA VAL A 271 -17.88 -4.54 11.20
C VAL A 271 -16.44 -4.19 11.56
N LEU A 272 -15.56 -5.19 11.65
CA LEU A 272 -14.14 -5.00 11.90
C LEU A 272 -13.48 -4.11 10.84
N TRP A 273 -13.81 -4.25 9.55
CA TRP A 273 -13.25 -3.41 8.50
C TRP A 273 -13.69 -1.95 8.65
N TYR A 274 -14.96 -1.71 9.04
CA TYR A 274 -15.48 -0.36 9.28
C TYR A 274 -14.83 0.29 10.50
N VAL A 275 -14.70 -0.45 11.60
CA VAL A 275 -13.99 0.02 12.81
C VAL A 275 -12.53 0.34 12.46
N THR A 276 -11.87 -0.54 11.70
CA THR A 276 -10.49 -0.31 11.26
C THR A 276 -10.39 0.94 10.39
N TRP A 277 -11.31 1.13 9.44
CA TRP A 277 -11.34 2.30 8.57
C TRP A 277 -11.45 3.60 9.37
N TRP A 278 -12.33 3.64 10.39
CA TRP A 278 -12.46 4.80 11.28
C TRP A 278 -11.22 5.06 12.13
N VAL A 279 -10.58 4.00 12.66
CA VAL A 279 -9.31 4.10 13.39
C VAL A 279 -8.22 4.67 12.49
N PHE A 280 -8.12 4.17 11.25
CA PHE A 280 -7.16 4.62 10.25
C PHE A 280 -7.41 6.05 9.80
N LEU A 281 -8.68 6.44 9.57
CA LEU A 281 -9.03 7.81 9.22
C LEU A 281 -8.68 8.78 10.37
N THR A 282 -9.01 8.40 11.61
CA THR A 282 -8.64 9.19 12.80
C THR A 282 -7.12 9.33 12.91
N GLY A 283 -6.38 8.23 12.73
CA GLY A 283 -4.92 8.25 12.69
C GLY A 283 -4.37 9.17 11.60
N ALA A 284 -4.98 9.15 10.40
CA ALA A 284 -4.57 9.98 9.27
C ALA A 284 -4.82 11.47 9.54
N VAL A 285 -5.93 11.83 10.19
CA VAL A 285 -6.22 13.20 10.65
C VAL A 285 -5.21 13.67 11.70
N LEU A 286 -4.90 12.82 12.68
CA LEU A 286 -3.89 13.14 13.70
C LEU A 286 -2.48 13.25 13.12
N LEU A 287 -2.16 12.43 12.12
CA LEU A 287 -0.93 12.53 11.35
C LEU A 287 -0.88 13.84 10.56
N ALA A 288 -1.98 14.25 9.92
CA ALA A 288 -2.05 15.49 9.15
C ALA A 288 -1.76 16.73 10.01
N ARG A 289 -2.11 16.70 11.29
CA ARG A 289 -1.76 17.77 12.26
C ARG A 289 -0.25 17.87 12.53
N GLN A 290 0.50 16.78 12.33
CA GLN A 290 1.95 16.77 12.56
C GLN A 290 2.75 16.92 11.26
N GLN A 291 2.22 16.38 10.17
CA GLN A 291 2.77 16.43 8.81
C GLN A 291 1.64 16.40 7.79
N PRO A 292 1.19 17.58 7.32
CA PRO A 292 0.02 17.70 6.46
C PRO A 292 0.09 16.83 5.21
N ALA A 293 1.22 16.82 4.50
CA ALA A 293 1.35 16.04 3.27
C ALA A 293 1.17 14.52 3.47
N LEU A 294 1.78 13.96 4.52
CA LEU A 294 1.70 12.52 4.80
C LEU A 294 0.31 12.12 5.35
N GLY A 295 -0.29 12.96 6.18
CA GLY A 295 -1.64 12.73 6.70
C GLY A 295 -2.71 12.87 5.63
N LEU A 296 -2.65 13.90 4.79
CA LEU A 296 -3.56 14.08 3.65
C LEU A 296 -3.42 12.95 2.63
N TYR A 297 -2.19 12.47 2.38
CA TYR A 297 -1.99 11.27 1.56
C TYR A 297 -2.78 10.08 2.09
N ALA A 298 -2.62 9.75 3.38
CA ALA A 298 -3.33 8.65 4.00
C ALA A 298 -4.85 8.88 4.01
N MET A 299 -5.31 10.10 4.33
CA MET A 299 -6.73 10.46 4.32
C MET A 299 -7.36 10.28 2.94
N LEU A 300 -6.75 10.81 1.87
CA LEU A 300 -7.27 10.71 0.51
C LEU A 300 -7.34 9.24 0.04
N CYS A 301 -6.33 8.43 0.37
CA CYS A 301 -6.34 6.99 0.06
C CYS A 301 -7.43 6.22 0.84
N LEU A 302 -7.82 6.68 2.02
CA LEU A 302 -8.92 6.08 2.78
C LEU A 302 -10.29 6.57 2.27
N LEU A 303 -10.41 7.86 1.96
CA LEU A 303 -11.65 8.48 1.49
C LEU A 303 -12.05 8.00 0.09
N VAL A 304 -11.10 7.64 -0.77
CA VAL A 304 -11.43 7.08 -2.09
C VAL A 304 -12.21 5.76 -1.99
N GLN A 305 -12.09 5.02 -0.88
CA GLN A 305 -12.87 3.80 -0.65
C GLN A 305 -14.38 4.07 -0.51
N LEU A 306 -14.79 5.31 -0.16
CA LEU A 306 -16.20 5.68 -0.17
C LEU A 306 -16.83 5.49 -1.55
N LEU A 307 -16.04 5.66 -2.62
CA LEU A 307 -16.49 5.45 -4.00
C LEU A 307 -16.72 3.97 -4.35
N GLN A 308 -16.11 3.04 -3.59
CA GLN A 308 -16.39 1.61 -3.72
C GLN A 308 -17.75 1.22 -3.10
N GLY A 309 -18.31 2.07 -2.26
CA GLY A 309 -19.57 1.78 -1.57
C GLY A 309 -19.45 0.77 -0.42
N GLU A 310 -18.24 0.29 -0.11
CA GLU A 310 -17.96 -0.71 0.92
C GLU A 310 -16.51 -0.62 1.42
N PHE A 311 -16.26 -1.01 2.67
CA PHE A 311 -14.93 -0.98 3.31
C PHE A 311 -14.22 -2.35 3.40
N VAL A 312 -14.72 -3.35 2.67
CA VAL A 312 -14.20 -4.73 2.60
C VAL A 312 -12.74 -4.82 2.12
N ASN A 313 -12.19 -3.74 1.57
CA ASN A 313 -10.81 -3.65 1.09
C ASN A 313 -9.89 -2.84 2.01
N THR A 314 -10.34 -2.50 3.22
CA THR A 314 -9.63 -1.57 4.11
C THR A 314 -8.24 -2.05 4.44
N PHE A 315 -8.04 -3.34 4.70
CA PHE A 315 -6.72 -3.85 5.09
C PHE A 315 -5.73 -3.74 3.94
N ARG A 316 -6.12 -4.13 2.72
CA ARG A 316 -5.30 -4.04 1.51
C ARG A 316 -5.02 -2.60 1.11
N PHE A 317 -6.03 -1.73 1.14
CA PHE A 317 -5.86 -0.32 0.79
C PHE A 317 -4.96 0.42 1.79
N ALA A 318 -4.98 0.02 3.07
CA ALA A 318 -4.17 0.62 4.11
C ALA A 318 -2.76 0.05 4.23
N ALA A 319 -2.52 -1.20 3.77
CA ALA A 319 -1.21 -1.84 3.86
C ALA A 319 -0.05 -0.97 3.34
N PRO A 320 -0.12 -0.34 2.15
CA PRO A 320 0.97 0.52 1.67
C PRO A 320 1.01 1.92 2.31
N LEU A 321 0.06 2.29 3.17
CA LEU A 321 0.02 3.59 3.85
C LEU A 321 1.01 3.66 5.01
N PHE A 322 2.30 3.47 4.69
CA PHE A 322 3.38 3.38 5.68
C PHE A 322 3.42 4.54 6.68
N PRO A 323 3.18 5.84 6.33
CA PRO A 323 3.24 6.92 7.31
C PRO A 323 2.17 6.77 8.40
N LEU A 324 0.99 6.27 8.02
CA LEU A 324 -0.11 6.03 8.94
C LEU A 324 0.21 4.87 9.88
N LEU A 325 0.70 3.75 9.35
CA LEU A 325 1.03 2.57 10.16
C LEU A 325 2.21 2.85 11.12
N PHE A 326 3.24 3.56 10.64
CA PHE A 326 4.34 4.03 11.48
C PHE A 326 3.84 4.97 12.59
N PHE A 327 2.98 5.92 12.25
CA PHE A 327 2.41 6.87 13.21
C PHE A 327 1.59 6.17 14.30
N LEU A 328 0.72 5.23 13.93
CA LEU A 328 -0.12 4.50 14.87
C LEU A 328 0.73 3.66 15.83
N GLY A 329 1.76 2.97 15.32
CA GLY A 329 2.67 2.20 16.17
C GLY A 329 3.52 3.09 17.10
N ASP A 330 4.04 4.21 16.61
CA ASP A 330 4.80 5.16 17.41
C ASP A 330 3.94 5.84 18.50
N ASP A 331 2.65 6.11 18.24
CA ASP A 331 1.75 6.65 19.26
C ASP A 331 1.34 5.58 20.28
N CYS A 332 1.13 4.34 19.83
CA CYS A 332 0.88 3.20 20.70
C CYS A 332 2.06 2.96 21.67
N ALA A 333 3.29 3.25 21.25
CA ALA A 333 4.49 3.08 22.08
C ALA A 333 4.50 3.98 23.33
N ARG A 334 3.65 5.02 23.37
CA ARG A 334 3.49 5.91 24.53
C ARG A 334 2.48 5.40 25.56
N ARG A 335 1.75 4.33 25.23
CA ARG A 335 0.72 3.74 26.10
C ARG A 335 1.33 2.72 27.07
N PRO A 336 0.63 2.35 28.16
CA PRO A 336 1.12 1.32 29.08
C PRO A 336 1.43 -0.01 28.37
N ARG A 337 2.39 -0.78 28.90
CA ARG A 337 2.86 -2.03 28.27
C ARG A 337 1.78 -3.08 28.02
N TRP A 338 0.78 -3.20 28.91
CA TRP A 338 -0.34 -4.13 28.71
C TRP A 338 -1.16 -3.77 27.47
N PHE A 339 -1.34 -2.47 27.18
CA PHE A 339 -2.06 -2.00 26.02
C PHE A 339 -1.26 -2.28 24.74
N GLN A 340 0.05 -2.00 24.76
CA GLN A 340 0.95 -2.32 23.66
C GLN A 340 0.89 -3.82 23.32
N PHE A 341 0.96 -4.69 24.32
CA PHE A 341 0.87 -6.13 24.15
C PHE A 341 -0.48 -6.55 23.55
N GLY A 342 -1.59 -6.05 24.09
CA GLY A 342 -2.93 -6.34 23.56
C GLY A 342 -3.07 -5.96 22.08
N VAL A 343 -2.58 -4.78 21.70
CA VAL A 343 -2.63 -4.33 20.30
C VAL A 343 -1.72 -5.16 19.39
N VAL A 344 -0.51 -5.50 19.82
CA VAL A 344 0.39 -6.39 19.04
C VAL A 344 -0.24 -7.77 18.86
N LEU A 345 -0.88 -8.32 19.90
CA LEU A 345 -1.56 -9.61 19.80
C LEU A 345 -2.72 -9.54 18.79
N ILE A 346 -3.57 -8.51 18.86
CA ILE A 346 -4.66 -8.31 17.89
C ILE A 346 -4.10 -8.20 16.48
N LEU A 347 -3.06 -7.38 16.29
CA LEU A 347 -2.42 -7.18 15.00
C LEU A 347 -1.90 -8.51 14.41
N LEU A 348 -1.20 -9.31 15.20
CA LEU A 348 -0.71 -10.63 14.80
C LEU A 348 -1.85 -11.59 14.46
N LEU A 349 -2.91 -11.62 15.27
CA LEU A 349 -4.08 -12.47 15.02
C LEU A 349 -4.78 -12.10 13.70
N LEU A 350 -4.97 -10.79 13.45
CA LEU A 350 -5.55 -10.30 12.21
C LEU A 350 -4.66 -10.61 11.00
N ASN A 351 -3.35 -10.47 11.15
CA ASN A 351 -2.40 -10.78 10.09
C ASN A 351 -2.37 -12.29 9.75
N VAL A 352 -2.36 -13.16 10.76
CA VAL A 352 -2.48 -14.61 10.54
C VAL A 352 -3.83 -14.98 9.93
N ALA A 353 -4.92 -14.38 10.40
CA ALA A 353 -6.26 -14.63 9.88
C ALA A 353 -6.38 -14.24 8.40
N THR A 354 -5.97 -13.02 8.04
CA THR A 354 -6.00 -12.54 6.64
C THR A 354 -5.06 -13.33 5.73
N ALA A 355 -3.85 -13.68 6.18
CA ALA A 355 -2.97 -14.57 5.42
C ALA A 355 -3.60 -15.96 5.21
N ARG A 356 -4.30 -16.50 6.21
CA ARG A 356 -5.04 -17.75 6.09
C ARG A 356 -6.21 -17.62 5.10
N HIS A 357 -7.04 -16.58 5.21
CA HIS A 357 -8.15 -16.32 4.29
C HIS A 357 -7.63 -16.19 2.85
N TYR A 358 -6.54 -15.46 2.64
CA TYR A 358 -5.86 -15.38 1.34
C TYR A 358 -5.53 -16.78 0.82
N GLY A 359 -4.85 -17.62 1.60
CA GLY A 359 -4.50 -18.99 1.17
C GLY A 359 -5.69 -19.91 0.93
N LEU A 360 -6.85 -19.61 1.52
CA LEU A 360 -8.10 -20.34 1.28
C LEU A 360 -8.87 -19.84 0.05
N GLY A 361 -8.48 -18.70 -0.53
CA GLY A 361 -9.27 -18.02 -1.56
C GLY A 361 -10.53 -17.34 -1.00
N GLU A 362 -10.58 -17.14 0.33
CA GLU A 362 -11.63 -16.38 1.01
C GLU A 362 -11.24 -14.91 1.05
N TRP A 363 -12.21 -14.00 0.98
CA TRP A 363 -11.92 -12.57 0.89
C TRP A 363 -11.04 -12.09 2.06
N ALA A 364 -9.90 -11.52 1.73
CA ALA A 364 -8.81 -11.24 2.68
C ALA A 364 -8.23 -9.82 2.53
N TYR A 365 -8.98 -8.94 1.88
CA TYR A 365 -8.60 -7.54 1.66
C TYR A 365 -8.98 -6.62 2.82
#